data_AF-M2QPJ9-F1
#
_entry.id   AF-M2QPJ9-F1
#
_cell.length_a   1.000
_cell.length_b   1.000
_cell.length_c   1.000
_cell.angle_alpha   90.00
_cell.angle_beta   90.00
_cell.angle_gamma   90.00
#
_symmetry.space_group_name_H-M   'P 1'
#
loop_
_entity.id
_entity.type
_entity.pdbx_description
1 polymer ?
#
loop_
_entity_poly.entity_id
_entity_poly.type
_entity_poly.pdbx_seq_one_letter_code
_entity_poly.pdbx_strand_id
1 'polypeptide(L)'
;MSRRGMTTQSYPGGSSQSRFRVNPKPTYSERMSQTRAEIRSLIQVKLRDITLDDTATMRYPTFWRDVTEKYHVIVEGWPRDIPFKNLSDLSNVQVLETLLQGWQSGTIRFRRITDAEFRQLAEARRAQQAALQQQGIEQDEGADEDDVD
;
A
#
# COMPACT_ATOMS: atom_id res chain seq x y z
N MET A 1 1.08 52.91 55.98
CA MET A 1 0.82 53.46 54.63
C MET A 1 0.65 52.26 53.70
N SER A 2 -0.58 51.87 53.33
CA SER A 2 -1.29 52.35 52.12
C SER A 2 -0.56 51.89 50.84
N ARG A 3 -1.14 51.17 49.87
CA ARG A 3 -2.53 50.93 49.46
C ARG A 3 -2.53 49.88 48.32
N ARG A 4 -3.62 49.08 48.20
CA ARG A 4 -4.43 48.82 46.96
C ARG A 4 -3.64 48.34 45.70
N GLY A 5 -3.71 47.10 45.21
CA GLY A 5 -4.86 46.31 44.76
C GLY A 5 -4.96 46.36 43.23
N MET A 6 -4.91 45.24 42.48
CA MET A 6 -5.44 45.18 41.10
C MET A 6 -5.46 43.77 40.46
N THR A 7 -6.69 43.37 40.13
CA THR A 7 -7.18 42.48 39.04
C THR A 7 -6.80 41.00 39.01
N THR A 8 -7.77 40.17 39.41
CA THR A 8 -8.01 38.89 38.74
C THR A 8 -8.52 39.20 37.33
N GLN A 9 -7.72 38.86 36.31
CA GLN A 9 -8.22 38.85 34.94
C GLN A 9 -8.95 37.52 34.72
N SER A 10 -10.24 37.51 35.07
CA SER A 10 -11.17 36.52 34.55
C SER A 10 -11.25 36.73 33.04
N TYR A 11 -10.76 35.76 32.26
CA TYR A 11 -11.05 35.64 30.85
C TYR A 11 -12.42 34.96 30.71
N PRO A 12 -13.48 35.68 30.32
CA PRO A 12 -14.73 35.02 29.98
C PRO A 12 -14.56 34.26 28.66
N GLY A 13 -14.84 32.96 28.71
CA GLY A 13 -15.41 32.18 27.61
C GLY A 13 -14.69 32.31 26.27
N GLY A 14 -13.68 31.46 26.07
CA GLY A 14 -13.30 31.00 24.74
C GLY A 14 -14.51 30.38 24.05
N SER A 15 -15.32 31.23 23.42
CA SER A 15 -16.37 30.84 22.51
C SER A 15 -15.66 30.23 21.32
N SER A 16 -15.55 28.90 21.35
CA SER A 16 -15.06 28.10 20.24
C SER A 16 -15.99 28.34 19.05
N GLN A 17 -15.68 29.37 18.27
CA GLN A 17 -16.30 29.64 16.99
C GLN A 17 -15.76 28.57 16.03
N SER A 18 -16.34 27.38 16.11
CA SER A 18 -16.35 26.37 15.05
C SER A 18 -17.19 26.92 13.90
N ARG A 19 -16.70 27.97 13.24
CA ARG A 19 -17.36 28.59 12.09
C ARG A 19 -16.52 28.29 10.87
N PHE A 20 -17.13 27.53 9.96
CA PHE A 20 -16.68 27.24 8.60
C PHE A 20 -15.49 26.27 8.51
N ARG A 21 -15.78 24.97 8.62
CA ARG A 21 -15.11 24.02 7.71
C ARG A 21 -15.62 24.37 6.32
N VAL A 22 -14.97 25.34 5.66
CA VAL A 22 -15.06 25.51 4.22
C VAL A 22 -14.77 24.13 3.65
N ASN A 23 -15.79 23.45 3.13
CA ASN A 23 -15.60 22.19 2.46
C ASN A 23 -14.71 22.51 1.25
N PRO A 24 -13.40 22.23 1.30
CA PRO A 24 -12.55 22.54 0.17
C PRO A 24 -13.11 21.72 -0.99
N LYS A 25 -13.15 22.28 -2.20
CA LYS A 25 -13.42 21.48 -3.40
C LYS A 25 -12.45 20.29 -3.33
N PRO A 26 -12.92 19.03 -3.47
CA PRO A 26 -12.11 17.86 -3.19
C PRO A 26 -10.78 18.01 -3.91
N THR A 27 -9.74 18.21 -3.11
CA THR A 27 -8.40 18.49 -3.61
C THR A 27 -7.96 17.26 -4.40
N TYR A 28 -7.05 17.39 -5.36
CA TYR A 28 -6.51 16.25 -6.12
C TYR A 28 -6.14 15.05 -5.22
N SER A 29 -5.62 15.33 -4.02
CA SER A 29 -5.34 14.36 -2.95
C SER A 29 -6.58 13.66 -2.35
N GLU A 30 -7.72 14.35 -2.21
CA GLU A 30 -8.97 13.75 -1.74
C GLU A 30 -9.59 12.84 -2.78
N ARG A 31 -9.55 13.22 -4.06
CA ARG A 31 -9.95 12.35 -5.18
C ARG A 31 -9.11 11.08 -5.19
N MET A 32 -7.78 11.21 -5.10
CA MET A 32 -6.87 10.07 -4.96
C MET A 32 -7.22 9.18 -3.77
N SER A 33 -7.50 9.78 -2.60
CA SER A 33 -7.81 9.03 -1.38
C SER A 33 -9.13 8.28 -1.50
N GLN A 34 -10.15 8.88 -2.13
CA GLN A 34 -11.42 8.23 -2.43
C GLN A 34 -11.24 7.07 -3.41
N THR A 35 -10.55 7.29 -4.53
CA THR A 35 -10.26 6.23 -5.51
C THR A 35 -9.49 5.07 -4.86
N ARG A 36 -8.51 5.37 -3.99
CA ARG A 36 -7.77 4.36 -3.22
C ARG A 36 -8.67 3.57 -2.27
N ALA A 37 -9.59 4.25 -1.57
CA ALA A 37 -10.52 3.62 -0.65
C ALA A 37 -11.50 2.71 -1.41
N GLU A 38 -11.99 3.16 -2.55
CA GLU A 38 -12.90 2.41 -3.41
C GLU A 38 -12.22 1.15 -3.96
N ILE A 39 -11.00 1.27 -4.51
CA ILE A 39 -10.20 0.12 -4.94
C ILE A 39 -9.98 -0.85 -3.79
N ARG A 40 -9.61 -0.36 -2.59
CA ARG A 40 -9.43 -1.22 -1.41
C ARG A 40 -10.69 -1.98 -1.05
N SER A 41 -11.84 -1.30 -1.05
CA SER A 41 -13.12 -1.92 -0.73
C SER A 41 -13.48 -3.00 -1.77
N LEU A 42 -13.34 -2.68 -3.06
CA LEU A 42 -13.61 -3.60 -4.16
C LEU A 42 -12.71 -4.84 -4.09
N ILE A 43 -11.41 -4.63 -3.88
CA ILE A 43 -10.42 -5.68 -3.69
C ILE A 43 -10.76 -6.55 -2.49
N GLN A 44 -11.10 -5.95 -1.34
CA GLN A 44 -11.45 -6.70 -0.13
C GLN A 44 -12.71 -7.54 -0.35
N VAL A 45 -13.75 -6.98 -0.95
CA VAL A 45 -14.99 -7.72 -1.25
C VAL A 45 -14.70 -8.90 -2.17
N LYS A 46 -13.98 -8.69 -3.29
CA LYS A 46 -13.63 -9.78 -4.21
C LYS A 46 -12.69 -10.80 -3.58
N LEU A 47 -11.79 -10.37 -2.69
CA LEU A 47 -10.91 -11.28 -1.97
C LEU A 47 -11.70 -12.14 -1.00
N ARG A 48 -12.61 -11.56 -0.20
CA ARG A 48 -13.45 -12.32 0.73
C ARG A 48 -14.37 -13.29 0.01
N ASP A 49 -14.94 -12.88 -1.12
CA ASP A 49 -15.76 -13.72 -1.98
C ASP A 49 -14.97 -14.94 -2.49
N ILE A 50 -13.76 -14.73 -3.00
CA ILE A 50 -12.91 -15.82 -3.50
C ILE A 50 -12.27 -16.64 -2.37
N THR A 51 -12.03 -16.12 -1.16
CA THR A 51 -11.41 -16.89 -0.07
C THR A 51 -12.43 -17.54 0.86
N LEU A 52 -13.71 -17.13 0.79
CA LEU A 52 -14.76 -17.46 1.76
C LEU A 52 -14.36 -17.10 3.20
N ASP A 53 -13.50 -16.10 3.36
CA ASP A 53 -12.93 -15.70 4.64
C ASP A 53 -13.11 -14.20 4.83
N ASP A 54 -13.96 -13.81 5.79
CA ASP A 54 -14.30 -12.41 6.04
C ASP A 54 -13.17 -11.60 6.71
N THR A 55 -12.15 -12.28 7.22
CA THR A 55 -10.96 -11.64 7.83
C THR A 55 -9.84 -11.42 6.82
N ALA A 56 -9.97 -11.97 5.61
CA ALA A 56 -9.00 -11.82 4.55
C ALA A 56 -8.81 -10.33 4.21
N THR A 57 -7.58 -9.86 4.46
CA THR A 57 -7.21 -8.46 4.23
C THR A 57 -6.03 -8.43 3.26
N MET A 58 -6.17 -7.63 2.20
CA MET A 58 -5.11 -7.48 1.19
C MET A 58 -3.93 -6.66 1.76
N ARG A 59 -2.85 -7.35 2.10
CA ARG A 59 -1.55 -6.74 2.44
C ARG A 59 -0.56 -6.98 1.30
N TYR A 60 -0.28 -5.97 0.48
CA TYR A 60 0.69 -6.08 -0.63
C TYR A 60 2.04 -6.76 -0.28
N PRO A 61 2.74 -6.41 0.83
CA PRO A 61 4.02 -7.04 1.13
C PRO A 61 3.89 -8.50 1.54
N THR A 62 2.80 -8.89 2.21
CA THR A 62 2.56 -10.27 2.64
C THR A 62 1.54 -11.01 1.77
N PHE A 63 1.12 -10.41 0.65
CA PHE A 63 0.05 -10.94 -0.21
C PHE A 63 0.37 -12.37 -0.65
N TRP A 64 1.63 -12.60 -1.02
CA TRP A 64 2.06 -13.93 -1.41
C TRP A 64 1.89 -14.97 -0.30
N ARG A 65 2.24 -14.62 0.94
CA ARG A 65 2.21 -15.55 2.07
C ARG A 65 0.80 -15.71 2.66
N ASP A 66 0.09 -14.60 2.86
CA ASP A 66 -1.24 -14.61 3.48
C ASP A 66 -2.35 -15.01 2.49
N VAL A 67 -2.19 -14.69 1.19
CA VAL A 67 -3.22 -14.93 0.16
C VAL A 67 -2.82 -16.07 -0.77
N THR A 68 -1.67 -15.97 -1.44
CA THR A 68 -1.29 -16.97 -2.45
C THR A 68 -0.90 -18.31 -1.83
N GLU A 69 -0.16 -18.35 -0.73
CA GLU A 69 0.27 -19.59 -0.07
C GLU A 69 -0.85 -20.23 0.75
N LYS A 70 -1.71 -19.44 1.40
CA LYS A 70 -2.81 -19.97 2.23
C LYS A 70 -4.05 -20.37 1.44
N TYR A 71 -4.45 -19.54 0.47
CA TYR A 71 -5.71 -19.73 -0.27
C TYR A 71 -5.49 -20.12 -1.74
N HIS A 72 -4.23 -20.18 -2.21
CA HIS A 72 -3.89 -20.50 -3.59
C HIS A 72 -4.57 -19.53 -4.58
N VAL A 73 -4.63 -18.24 -4.22
CA VAL A 73 -5.25 -17.19 -5.02
C VAL A 73 -4.18 -16.26 -5.59
N ILE A 74 -4.29 -15.97 -6.89
CA ILE A 74 -3.48 -14.96 -7.59
C ILE A 74 -4.37 -13.88 -8.21
N VAL A 75 -3.75 -12.75 -8.54
CA VAL A 75 -4.39 -11.70 -9.34
C VAL A 75 -4.07 -11.96 -10.80
N GLU A 76 -5.09 -12.28 -11.60
CA GLU A 76 -5.00 -12.44 -13.04
C GLU A 76 -5.35 -11.12 -13.73
N GLY A 77 -4.69 -10.82 -14.85
CA GLY A 77 -4.98 -9.64 -15.67
C GLY A 77 -4.45 -8.32 -15.11
N TRP A 78 -3.50 -8.36 -14.17
CA TRP A 78 -2.83 -7.16 -13.69
C TRP A 78 -2.00 -6.52 -14.82
N PRO A 79 -2.13 -5.20 -15.06
CA PRO A 79 -1.40 -4.52 -16.12
C PRO A 79 0.12 -4.54 -15.85
N ARG A 80 0.91 -4.91 -16.87
CA ARG A 80 2.38 -5.03 -16.78
C ARG A 80 3.09 -3.71 -16.47
N ASP A 81 2.44 -2.60 -16.80
CA ASP A 81 2.96 -1.24 -16.59
C ASP A 81 2.92 -0.83 -15.11
N ILE A 82 2.07 -1.48 -14.31
CA ILE A 82 1.84 -1.09 -12.91
C ILE A 82 2.54 -2.08 -11.98
N PRO A 83 3.53 -1.64 -11.20
CA PRO A 83 4.16 -2.52 -10.22
C PRO A 83 3.13 -2.94 -9.17
N PHE A 84 3.14 -4.23 -8.80
CA PHE A 84 2.27 -4.79 -7.76
C PHE A 84 2.73 -4.35 -6.36
N LYS A 85 2.55 -3.06 -6.07
CA LYS A 85 2.94 -2.38 -4.83
C LYS A 85 1.74 -1.75 -4.15
N ASN A 86 1.97 -1.27 -2.94
CA ASN A 86 0.94 -0.62 -2.13
C ASN A 86 0.39 0.61 -2.87
N LEU A 87 -0.94 0.80 -2.86
CA LEU A 87 -1.62 1.90 -3.56
C LEU A 87 -1.15 3.29 -3.13
N SER A 88 -0.56 3.41 -1.94
CA SER A 88 0.05 4.66 -1.44
C SER A 88 1.34 5.04 -2.16
N ASP A 89 2.09 4.05 -2.65
CA ASP A 89 3.35 4.22 -3.41
C ASP A 89 3.08 4.71 -4.84
N LEU A 90 1.86 4.47 -5.33
CA LEU A 90 1.40 4.93 -6.64
C LEU A 90 0.87 6.38 -6.53
N SER A 91 1.70 7.34 -6.93
CA SER A 91 1.36 8.78 -6.98
C SER A 91 0.59 9.20 -8.24
N ASN A 92 0.20 8.27 -9.11
CA ASN A 92 -0.50 8.55 -10.36
C ASN A 92 -2.00 8.23 -10.24
N VAL A 93 -2.86 9.25 -10.37
CA VAL A 93 -4.32 9.07 -10.41
C VAL A 93 -4.73 8.19 -11.59
N GLN A 94 -4.17 8.42 -12.77
CA GLN A 94 -4.47 7.63 -13.98
C GLN A 94 -4.27 6.12 -13.76
N VAL A 95 -3.22 5.76 -13.03
CA VAL A 95 -2.87 4.37 -12.69
C VAL A 95 -3.92 3.79 -11.74
N LEU A 96 -4.34 4.57 -10.74
CA LEU A 96 -5.42 4.18 -9.81
C LEU A 96 -6.75 4.00 -10.57
N GLU A 97 -7.12 4.93 -11.44
CA GLU A 97 -8.33 4.82 -12.26
C GLU A 97 -8.29 3.62 -13.20
N THR A 98 -7.14 3.36 -13.84
CA THR A 98 -6.95 2.17 -14.68
C THR A 98 -7.11 0.88 -13.89
N LEU A 99 -6.56 0.82 -12.67
CA LEU A 99 -6.77 -0.31 -11.78
C LEU A 99 -8.24 -0.45 -11.41
N LEU A 100 -8.90 0.64 -11.00
CA LEU A 100 -10.32 0.64 -10.65
C LEU A 100 -11.18 0.14 -11.81
N GLN A 101 -10.95 0.65 -13.01
CA GLN A 101 -11.63 0.20 -14.22
C GLN A 101 -11.33 -1.27 -14.53
N GLY A 102 -10.09 -1.73 -14.38
CA GLY A 102 -9.74 -3.13 -14.55
C GLY A 102 -10.45 -4.05 -13.56
N TRP A 103 -10.58 -3.63 -12.30
CA TRP A 103 -11.32 -4.37 -11.26
C TRP A 103 -12.83 -4.38 -11.54
N GLN A 104 -13.41 -3.26 -11.99
CA GLN A 104 -14.83 -3.14 -12.33
C GLN A 104 -15.19 -3.91 -13.61
N SER A 105 -14.38 -3.78 -14.65
CA SER A 105 -14.55 -4.48 -15.93
C SER A 105 -14.31 -5.99 -15.82
N GLY A 106 -13.60 -6.42 -14.77
CA GLY A 106 -13.27 -7.83 -14.54
C GLY A 106 -12.03 -8.30 -15.30
N THR A 107 -11.32 -7.38 -15.97
CA THR A 107 -9.98 -7.62 -16.50
C THR A 107 -9.04 -8.07 -15.39
N ILE A 108 -9.08 -7.36 -14.26
CA ILE A 108 -8.36 -7.72 -13.05
C ILE A 108 -9.30 -8.52 -12.16
N ARG A 109 -8.95 -9.77 -11.91
CA ARG A 109 -9.75 -10.67 -11.08
C ARG A 109 -8.87 -11.57 -10.22
N PHE A 110 -9.39 -11.95 -9.08
CA PHE A 110 -8.80 -13.01 -8.30
C PHE A 110 -9.15 -14.35 -8.92
N ARG A 111 -8.12 -15.18 -9.13
CA ARG A 111 -8.27 -16.54 -9.63
C ARG A 111 -7.60 -17.50 -8.66
N ARG A 112 -8.32 -18.55 -8.27
CA ARG A 112 -7.74 -19.70 -7.58
C ARG A 112 -6.91 -20.51 -8.57
N ILE A 113 -5.67 -20.82 -8.20
CA ILE A 113 -4.75 -21.67 -8.95
C ILE A 113 -4.62 -23.02 -8.28
N THR A 114 -4.27 -24.02 -9.07
CA THR A 114 -3.95 -25.36 -8.57
C THR A 114 -2.58 -25.39 -7.90
N ASP A 115 -2.35 -26.36 -7.02
CA ASP A 115 -1.07 -26.57 -6.34
C ASP A 115 0.13 -26.67 -7.30
N ALA A 116 -0.06 -27.30 -8.47
CA ALA A 116 0.98 -27.40 -9.49
C ALA A 116 1.46 -26.03 -10.00
N GLU A 117 0.53 -25.14 -10.33
CA GLU A 117 0.82 -23.77 -10.77
C GLU A 117 1.44 -22.96 -9.64
N PHE A 118 0.96 -23.14 -8.40
CA PHE A 118 1.51 -22.48 -7.22
C PHE A 118 2.99 -22.85 -7.02
N ARG A 119 3.35 -24.13 -7.16
CA ARG A 119 4.75 -24.57 -7.05
C ARG A 119 5.64 -23.93 -8.11
N GLN A 120 5.19 -23.85 -9.36
CA GLN A 120 5.94 -23.19 -10.43
C GLN A 120 6.17 -21.71 -10.13
N LEU A 121 5.12 -21.01 -9.66
CA LEU A 121 5.20 -19.60 -9.29
C LEU A 121 6.13 -19.37 -8.09
N ALA A 122 6.06 -20.24 -7.08
CA ALA A 122 6.90 -20.19 -5.89
C ALA A 122 8.37 -20.46 -6.24
N GLU A 123 8.64 -21.42 -7.11
CA GLU A 123 9.97 -21.74 -7.60
C GLU A 123 10.57 -20.58 -8.41
N ALA A 124 9.79 -20.01 -9.35
CA ALA A 124 10.21 -18.84 -10.12
C ALA A 124 10.54 -17.64 -9.22
N ARG A 125 9.72 -17.39 -8.19
CA ARG A 125 9.97 -16.32 -7.21
C ARG A 125 11.21 -16.59 -6.37
N ARG A 126 11.42 -17.83 -5.93
CA ARG A 126 12.61 -18.24 -5.18
C ARG A 126 13.87 -18.08 -6.03
N ALA A 127 13.80 -18.45 -7.32
CA ALA A 127 14.89 -18.26 -8.26
C ALA A 127 15.24 -16.78 -8.45
N GLN A 128 14.24 -15.91 -8.58
CA GLN A 128 14.45 -14.45 -8.65
C GLN A 128 15.09 -13.88 -7.38
N GLN A 129 14.67 -14.34 -6.21
CA GLN A 129 15.24 -13.93 -4.92
C GLN A 129 16.69 -14.41 -4.73
N ALA A 130 17.03 -15.60 -5.24
CA ALA A 130 18.39 -16.12 -5.21
C ALA A 130 19.31 -15.35 -6.18
N ALA A 131 18.83 -15.04 -7.39
CA ALA A 131 19.58 -14.28 -8.40
C ALA A 131 19.93 -12.86 -7.91
N LEU A 132 19.01 -12.19 -7.20
CA LEU A 132 19.26 -10.86 -6.67
C LEU A 132 20.29 -10.85 -5.52
N GLN A 133 20.37 -11.93 -4.73
CA GLN A 133 21.37 -12.06 -3.66
C GLN A 133 22.77 -12.34 -4.19
N GLN A 134 22.90 -12.99 -5.35
CA GLN A 134 24.20 -13.28 -5.97
C GLN A 134 24.87 -12.05 -6.59
N GLN A 135 24.12 -11.01 -6.95
CA GLN A 135 24.66 -9.78 -7.56
C GLN A 135 25.17 -8.74 -6.55
N GLY A 136 25.05 -9.01 -5.24
CA GLY A 136 25.41 -8.09 -4.17
C GLY A 136 26.73 -8.40 -3.45
N ILE A 137 27.53 -9.35 -3.96
CA ILE A 137 28.71 -9.89 -3.25
C ILE A 137 30.04 -9.63 -4.00
N GLU A 138 30.09 -8.63 -4.88
CA GLU A 138 31.29 -8.29 -5.67
C GLU A 138 31.71 -6.81 -5.50
N GLN A 139 31.68 -6.25 -4.29
CA GLN A 139 32.42 -5.02 -3.97
C GLN A 139 32.87 -5.03 -2.50
N ASP A 140 33.71 -5.99 -2.14
CA ASP A 140 34.60 -5.87 -0.98
C ASP A 140 35.81 -6.80 -1.18
N GLU A 141 36.65 -6.49 -2.16
CA GLU A 141 38.02 -7.03 -2.19
C GLU A 141 38.95 -5.94 -2.74
N GLY A 142 39.62 -5.29 -1.80
CA GLY A 142 40.60 -4.24 -2.04
C GLY A 142 41.03 -3.57 -0.74
N ALA A 143 41.13 -4.34 0.35
CA ALA A 143 41.88 -3.92 1.51
C ALA A 143 43.37 -3.89 1.13
N ASP A 144 44.01 -2.81 1.57
CA ASP A 144 45.42 -2.64 1.90
C ASP A 144 46.34 -3.85 1.68
N GLU A 145 47.42 -3.63 0.91
CA GLU A 145 48.82 -3.81 1.33
C GLU A 145 49.71 -3.88 0.08
N ASP A 146 50.56 -2.87 -0.10
CA ASP A 146 51.96 -3.07 -0.44
C ASP A 146 52.71 -1.76 -0.14
N ASP A 147 53.15 -1.70 1.11
CA ASP A 147 54.42 -1.11 1.53
C ASP A 147 55.55 -1.57 0.60
N VAL A 148 56.24 -0.65 -0.09
CA VAL A 148 57.62 -0.74 -0.68
C VAL A 148 57.86 0.63 -1.36
N ASP A 149 58.87 1.47 -1.14
CA ASP A 149 60.11 1.55 -0.33
C ASP A 149 60.41 3.05 -0.13
#